data_AF-A0A3M1E8T8-F1
#
_entry.id   AF-A0A3M1E8T8-F1
#
_cell.length_a   1.000
_cell.length_b   1.000
_cell.length_c   1.000
_cell.angle_alpha   90.00
_cell.angle_beta   90.00
_cell.angle_gamma   90.00
#
_symmetry.space_group_name_H-M   'P 1'
#
loop_
_entity.id
_entity.type
_entity.pdbx_description
1 polymer ?
#
loop_
_entity_poly.entity_id
_entity_poly.type
_entity_poly.pdbx_seq_one_letter_code
_entity_poly.pdbx_strand_id
1 'polypeptide(L)'
;MNSVVRKLLMTLLMASLLAGCSTHKARQAFVQAEKLARQQQYVQAVALYTQAVADNPDSLEYRMRLMEIRSKAARQVLGQARQARAQGLLQDAVKAYRQAQSLDPTLEQASQELKQVENRIRAEELTRQAEEFFRTRRFTQAMANLDQALLLAPELESAQELKDKVRAAVATEVDGVDLDVASNEPISLKFKSAKIKEVFKILSRLSGITFIFDEDVERETVSVELDHASFAQALELILKMKKLNMRVLNPKTVILYPATRDKEKQYEDQLIQTFYLSNIQAKKAVNMLRTMLQLRK
;
A
#
# COMPACT_ATOMS: atom_id res chain seq x y z
N MET A 1 5.58 63.47 -56.78
CA MET A 1 5.19 62.54 -55.69
C MET A 1 6.35 62.48 -54.70
N ASN A 2 6.16 63.00 -53.48
CA ASN A 2 7.23 63.17 -52.48
C ASN A 2 7.98 61.85 -52.24
N SER A 3 9.31 61.92 -52.16
CA SER A 3 10.19 60.78 -51.87
C SER A 3 9.79 60.05 -50.58
N VAL A 4 9.19 60.78 -49.63
CA VAL A 4 8.63 60.25 -48.38
C VAL A 4 7.41 59.34 -48.65
N VAL A 5 6.48 59.75 -49.51
CA VAL A 5 5.27 58.97 -49.86
C VAL A 5 5.65 57.68 -50.60
N ARG A 6 6.66 57.73 -51.47
CA ARG A 6 7.17 56.55 -52.18
C ARG A 6 7.88 55.57 -51.25
N LYS A 7 8.65 56.07 -50.26
CA LYS A 7 9.25 55.21 -49.21
C LYS A 7 8.18 54.58 -48.32
N LEU A 8 7.14 55.33 -47.94
CA LEU A 8 6.01 54.83 -47.14
C LEU A 8 5.20 53.74 -47.87
N LEU A 9 4.93 53.94 -49.16
CA LEU A 9 4.28 52.93 -50.01
C LEU A 9 5.14 51.67 -50.17
N MET A 10 6.45 51.80 -50.34
CA MET A 10 7.36 50.65 -50.42
C MET A 10 7.42 49.87 -49.09
N THR A 11 7.47 50.56 -47.95
CA THR A 11 7.44 49.88 -46.64
C THR A 11 6.10 49.19 -46.36
N LEU A 12 4.98 49.78 -46.79
CA LEU A 12 3.65 49.18 -46.65
C LEU A 12 3.49 47.94 -47.54
N LEU A 13 4.00 48.01 -48.78
CA LEU A 13 4.00 46.87 -49.71
C LEU A 13 4.87 45.72 -49.16
N MET A 14 6.05 46.03 -48.65
CA MET A 14 6.96 45.03 -48.08
C MET A 14 6.38 44.36 -46.82
N ALA A 15 5.68 45.12 -45.97
CA ALA A 15 4.93 44.57 -44.84
C ALA A 15 3.77 43.65 -45.26
N SER A 16 3.09 43.95 -46.37
CA SER A 16 2.01 43.10 -46.91
C SER A 16 2.52 41.78 -47.50
N LEU A 17 3.71 41.77 -48.11
CA LEU A 17 4.35 40.55 -48.61
C LEU A 17 4.79 39.59 -47.49
N LEU A 18 5.22 40.13 -46.35
CA LEU A 18 5.58 39.34 -45.17
C LEU A 18 4.35 38.68 -44.51
N ALA A 19 3.19 39.34 -44.52
CA ALA A 19 1.93 38.77 -44.03
C ALA A 19 1.35 37.66 -44.94
N GLY A 20 1.72 37.64 -46.22
CA GLY A 20 1.29 36.60 -47.18
C GLY A 20 1.97 35.24 -46.98
N CYS A 21 3.20 35.20 -46.45
CA CYS A 21 3.94 33.96 -46.28
C CYS A 21 3.47 33.14 -45.06
N SER A 22 3.16 33.80 -43.94
CA SER A 22 2.63 33.13 -42.75
C SER A 22 1.23 32.55 -42.99
N THR A 23 0.38 33.30 -43.68
CA THR A 23 -0.99 32.88 -44.03
C THR A 23 -1.01 31.70 -45.02
N HIS A 24 -0.11 31.67 -46.01
CA HIS A 24 0.04 30.51 -46.90
C HIS A 24 0.46 29.24 -46.15
N LYS A 25 1.48 29.36 -45.29
CA LYS A 25 1.99 28.24 -44.48
C LYS A 25 0.91 27.71 -43.52
N ALA A 26 0.17 28.60 -42.86
CA ALA A 26 -0.95 28.24 -42.00
C ALA A 26 -2.03 27.45 -42.76
N ARG A 27 -2.40 27.90 -43.96
CA ARG A 27 -3.37 27.22 -44.82
C ARG A 27 -2.90 25.83 -45.24
N GLN A 28 -1.62 25.68 -45.58
CA GLN A 28 -1.05 24.38 -45.94
C GLN A 28 -1.11 23.39 -44.76
N ALA A 29 -0.72 23.84 -43.56
CA ALA A 29 -0.82 23.03 -42.34
C ALA A 29 -2.27 22.62 -42.04
N PHE A 30 -3.22 23.56 -42.17
CA PHE A 30 -4.65 23.29 -41.98
C PHE A 30 -5.20 22.24 -42.96
N VAL A 31 -4.89 22.35 -44.25
CA VAL A 31 -5.36 21.38 -45.27
C VAL A 31 -4.80 19.98 -45.00
N GLN A 32 -3.54 19.88 -44.59
CA GLN A 32 -2.94 18.61 -44.19
C GLN A 32 -3.60 18.06 -42.92
N ALA A 33 -3.90 18.92 -41.94
CA ALA A 33 -4.62 18.54 -40.73
C ALA A 33 -6.03 18.00 -41.03
N GLU A 34 -6.78 18.63 -41.95
CA GLU A 34 -8.09 18.16 -42.39
C GLU A 34 -8.00 16.76 -43.03
N LYS A 35 -6.93 16.47 -43.78
CA LYS A 35 -6.70 15.13 -44.34
C LYS A 35 -6.51 14.08 -43.25
N LEU A 36 -5.67 14.36 -42.25
CA LEU A 36 -5.44 13.47 -41.10
C LEU A 36 -6.70 13.29 -40.27
N ALA A 37 -7.45 14.37 -40.05
CA ALA A 37 -8.72 14.33 -39.32
C ALA A 37 -9.77 13.45 -40.02
N ARG A 38 -9.87 13.50 -41.36
CA ARG A 38 -10.71 12.59 -42.15
C ARG A 38 -10.28 11.13 -42.04
N GLN A 39 -8.99 10.88 -41.84
CA GLN A 39 -8.43 9.54 -41.60
C GLN A 39 -8.52 9.10 -40.13
N GLN A 40 -9.20 9.87 -39.26
CA GLN A 40 -9.31 9.63 -37.81
C GLN A 40 -7.95 9.63 -37.07
N GLN A 41 -6.91 10.19 -37.69
CA GLN A 41 -5.59 10.36 -37.07
C GLN A 41 -5.57 11.65 -36.23
N TYR A 42 -6.49 11.75 -35.26
CA TYR A 42 -6.77 13.01 -34.57
C TYR A 42 -5.57 13.57 -33.81
N VAL A 43 -4.77 12.74 -33.12
CA VAL A 43 -3.59 13.22 -32.37
C VAL A 43 -2.57 13.88 -33.30
N GLN A 44 -2.33 13.30 -34.47
CA GLN A 44 -1.43 13.87 -35.48
C GLN A 44 -2.05 15.14 -36.10
N ALA A 45 -3.36 15.13 -36.34
CA ALA A 45 -4.08 16.31 -36.81
C ALA A 45 -4.00 17.49 -35.81
N VAL A 46 -4.09 17.24 -34.49
CA VAL A 46 -3.97 18.28 -33.44
C VAL A 46 -2.66 19.05 -33.58
N ALA A 47 -1.54 18.36 -33.84
CA ALA A 47 -0.25 19.02 -34.00
C ALA A 47 -0.25 19.99 -35.20
N LEU A 48 -0.80 19.57 -36.35
CA LEU A 48 -0.90 20.42 -37.53
C LEU A 48 -1.91 21.56 -37.38
N TYR A 49 -3.05 21.34 -36.72
CA TYR A 49 -3.98 22.42 -36.39
C TYR A 49 -3.36 23.42 -35.41
N THR A 50 -2.58 22.95 -34.44
CA THR A 50 -1.86 23.81 -33.49
C THR A 50 -0.84 24.67 -34.22
N GLN A 51 -0.13 24.09 -35.18
CA GLN A 51 0.76 24.85 -36.07
C GLN A 51 -0.02 25.87 -36.91
N ALA A 52 -1.16 25.50 -37.51
CA ALA A 52 -1.98 26.41 -38.30
C ALA A 52 -2.48 27.61 -37.47
N VAL A 53 -2.88 27.38 -36.21
CA VAL A 53 -3.25 28.45 -35.27
C VAL A 53 -2.05 29.30 -34.87
N ALA A 54 -0.88 28.71 -34.66
CA ALA A 54 0.34 29.46 -34.33
C ALA A 54 0.81 30.34 -35.51
N ASP A 55 0.73 29.83 -36.74
CA ASP A 55 1.10 30.56 -37.96
C ASP A 55 0.04 31.61 -38.36
N ASN A 56 -1.23 31.48 -37.92
CA ASN A 56 -2.30 32.48 -38.11
C ASN A 56 -3.31 32.51 -36.94
N PRO A 57 -3.01 33.24 -35.84
CA PRO A 57 -3.82 33.24 -34.62
C PRO A 57 -5.21 33.87 -34.73
N ASP A 58 -5.39 34.82 -35.66
CA ASP A 58 -6.63 35.59 -35.81
C ASP A 58 -7.75 34.78 -36.49
N SER A 59 -7.40 33.66 -37.13
CA SER A 59 -8.37 32.77 -37.77
C SER A 59 -9.26 32.08 -36.74
N LEU A 60 -10.53 32.52 -36.66
CA LEU A 60 -11.54 31.85 -35.84
C LEU A 60 -11.77 30.40 -36.29
N GLU A 61 -11.78 30.14 -37.59
CA GLU A 61 -11.95 28.79 -38.16
C GLU A 61 -10.89 27.83 -37.62
N TYR A 62 -9.62 28.22 -37.63
CA TYR A 62 -8.52 27.35 -37.21
C TYR A 62 -8.59 27.04 -35.72
N ARG A 63 -8.93 28.05 -34.90
CA ARG A 63 -9.11 27.86 -33.46
C ARG A 63 -10.29 26.94 -33.16
N MET A 64 -11.43 27.12 -33.83
CA MET A 64 -12.61 26.27 -33.66
C MET A 64 -12.32 24.82 -34.05
N ARG A 65 -11.65 24.60 -35.20
CA ARG A 65 -11.27 23.26 -35.65
C ARG A 65 -10.25 22.60 -34.73
N LEU A 66 -9.27 23.34 -34.23
CA LEU A 66 -8.33 22.83 -33.24
C LEU A 66 -9.07 22.35 -31.98
N MET A 67 -10.02 23.12 -31.45
CA MET A 67 -10.80 22.72 -30.28
C MET A 67 -11.62 21.44 -30.55
N GLU A 68 -12.30 21.38 -31.69
CA GLU A 68 -13.07 20.19 -32.11
C GLU A 68 -12.18 18.93 -32.16
N ILE A 69 -11.03 19.02 -32.84
CA ILE A 69 -10.15 17.89 -33.06
C ILE A 69 -9.41 17.49 -31.79
N ARG A 70 -9.08 18.43 -30.90
CA ARG A 70 -8.56 18.12 -29.55
C ARG A 70 -9.55 17.28 -28.75
N SER A 71 -10.83 17.64 -28.75
CA SER A 71 -11.85 16.86 -28.03
C SER A 71 -12.04 15.46 -28.64
N LYS A 72 -12.02 15.33 -29.97
CA LYS A 72 -12.06 14.02 -30.63
C LYS A 72 -10.83 13.16 -30.29
N ALA A 73 -9.64 13.75 -30.34
CA ALA A 73 -8.39 13.08 -29.99
C ALA A 73 -8.41 12.61 -28.52
N ALA A 74 -8.84 13.46 -27.59
CA ALA A 74 -8.93 13.14 -26.17
C ALA A 74 -9.86 11.94 -25.92
N ARG A 75 -11.04 11.90 -26.55
CA ARG A 75 -11.97 10.77 -26.43
C ARG A 75 -11.42 9.46 -27.02
N GLN A 76 -10.70 9.54 -28.14
CA GLN A 76 -10.05 8.36 -28.73
C GLN A 76 -8.96 7.81 -27.80
N VAL A 77 -8.10 8.68 -27.26
CA VAL A 77 -7.04 8.29 -26.33
C VAL A 77 -7.63 7.78 -25.00
N LEU A 78 -8.73 8.36 -24.52
CA LEU A 78 -9.47 7.84 -23.37
C LEU A 78 -9.95 6.39 -23.59
N GLY A 79 -10.42 6.08 -24.79
CA GLY A 79 -10.77 4.70 -25.17
C GLY A 79 -9.58 3.75 -25.08
N GLN A 80 -8.40 4.17 -25.56
CA GLN A 80 -7.16 3.40 -25.46
C GLN A 80 -6.72 3.20 -24.00
N ALA A 81 -6.84 4.23 -23.16
CA ALA A 81 -6.54 4.15 -21.73
C ALA A 81 -7.40 3.10 -21.01
N ARG A 82 -8.71 3.07 -21.31
CA ARG A 82 -9.65 2.08 -20.77
C ARG A 82 -9.32 0.66 -21.25
N GLN A 83 -8.91 0.50 -22.50
CA GLN A 83 -8.47 -0.80 -23.03
C GLN A 83 -7.20 -1.29 -22.31
N ALA A 84 -6.20 -0.42 -22.13
CA ALA A 84 -4.99 -0.76 -21.39
C ALA A 84 -5.30 -1.14 -19.94
N ARG A 85 -6.20 -0.38 -19.27
CA ARG A 85 -6.70 -0.71 -17.93
C ARG A 85 -7.35 -2.09 -17.89
N ALA A 86 -8.23 -2.40 -18.83
CA ALA A 86 -8.92 -3.69 -18.91
C ALA A 86 -7.96 -4.87 -19.15
N GLN A 87 -6.82 -4.63 -19.78
CA GLN A 87 -5.75 -5.61 -19.98
C GLN A 87 -4.78 -5.72 -18.78
N GLY A 88 -4.98 -4.94 -17.71
CA GLY A 88 -4.07 -4.90 -16.57
C GLY A 88 -2.79 -4.10 -16.80
N LEU A 89 -2.65 -3.44 -17.96
CA LEU A 89 -1.50 -2.59 -18.30
C LEU A 89 -1.64 -1.21 -17.65
N LEU A 90 -1.63 -1.16 -16.32
CA LEU A 90 -1.99 0.03 -15.55
C LEU A 90 -1.08 1.23 -15.83
N GLN A 91 0.22 1.00 -16.03
CA GLN A 91 1.18 2.08 -16.36
C GLN A 91 0.91 2.71 -17.72
N ASP A 92 0.51 1.91 -18.72
CA ASP A 92 0.17 2.43 -20.04
C ASP A 92 -1.19 3.12 -20.03
N ALA A 93 -2.13 2.62 -19.22
CA ALA A 93 -3.39 3.32 -18.96
C ALA A 93 -3.14 4.72 -18.37
N VAL A 94 -2.29 4.85 -17.35
CA VAL A 94 -1.92 6.16 -16.76
C VAL A 94 -1.37 7.12 -17.80
N LYS A 95 -0.43 6.69 -18.65
CA LYS A 95 0.13 7.53 -19.73
C LYS A 95 -0.97 8.01 -20.68
N ALA A 96 -1.85 7.11 -21.12
CA ALA A 96 -2.93 7.43 -22.03
C ALA A 96 -3.96 8.37 -21.38
N TYR A 97 -4.37 8.15 -20.13
CA TYR A 97 -5.26 9.06 -19.41
C TYR A 97 -4.68 10.48 -19.30
N ARG A 98 -3.40 10.61 -18.93
CA ARG A 98 -2.72 11.92 -18.87
C ARG A 98 -2.64 12.59 -20.24
N GLN A 99 -2.41 11.81 -21.30
CA GLN A 99 -2.45 12.33 -22.67
C GLN A 99 -3.86 12.84 -23.02
N ALA A 100 -4.92 12.11 -22.68
CA ALA A 100 -6.30 12.55 -22.90
C ALA A 100 -6.59 13.88 -22.16
N GLN A 101 -6.16 14.03 -20.90
CA GLN A 101 -6.27 15.29 -20.15
C GLN A 101 -5.50 16.45 -20.80
N SER A 102 -4.30 16.19 -21.33
CA SER A 102 -3.51 17.23 -22.01
C SER A 102 -4.18 17.70 -23.32
N LEU A 103 -4.84 16.77 -24.02
CA LEU A 103 -5.58 17.06 -25.23
C LEU A 103 -6.85 17.86 -24.93
N ASP A 104 -7.64 17.46 -23.93
CA ASP A 104 -8.86 18.15 -23.51
C ASP A 104 -8.96 18.19 -21.96
N PRO A 105 -8.53 19.30 -21.32
CA PRO A 105 -8.63 19.46 -19.87
C PRO A 105 -10.06 19.49 -19.33
N THR A 106 -11.06 19.71 -20.19
CA THR A 106 -12.48 19.73 -19.77
C THR A 106 -13.10 18.33 -19.67
N LEU A 107 -12.37 17.30 -20.10
CA LEU A 107 -12.80 15.90 -20.08
C LEU A 107 -12.64 15.29 -18.68
N GLU A 108 -13.56 15.63 -17.78
CA GLU A 108 -13.55 15.23 -16.37
C GLU A 108 -13.43 13.70 -16.16
N GLN A 109 -14.03 12.89 -17.03
CA GLN A 109 -13.95 11.43 -16.95
C GLN A 109 -12.51 10.91 -16.98
N ALA A 110 -11.62 11.53 -17.77
CA ALA A 110 -10.22 11.12 -17.84
C ALA A 110 -9.50 11.34 -16.50
N SER A 111 -9.84 12.43 -15.78
CA SER A 111 -9.29 12.74 -14.46
C SER A 111 -9.74 11.75 -13.39
N GLN A 112 -11.04 11.47 -13.36
CA GLN A 112 -11.63 10.55 -12.40
C GLN A 112 -11.09 9.13 -12.58
N GLU A 113 -11.02 8.65 -13.81
CA GLU A 113 -10.51 7.31 -14.11
C GLU A 113 -9.00 7.19 -13.91
N LEU A 114 -8.22 8.23 -14.23
CA LEU A 114 -6.79 8.29 -13.91
C LEU A 114 -6.57 8.07 -12.41
N LYS A 115 -7.30 8.80 -11.57
CA LYS A 115 -7.20 8.70 -10.12
C LYS A 115 -7.54 7.29 -9.62
N GLN A 116 -8.54 6.63 -10.21
CA GLN A 116 -8.86 5.23 -9.88
C GLN A 116 -7.69 4.28 -10.19
N VAL A 117 -7.05 4.44 -11.36
CA VAL A 117 -5.92 3.61 -11.74
C VAL A 117 -4.69 3.90 -10.87
N GLU A 118 -4.42 5.16 -10.54
CA GLU A 118 -3.33 5.54 -9.64
C GLU A 118 -3.54 4.99 -8.23
N ASN A 119 -4.78 5.05 -7.71
CA ASN A 119 -5.14 4.42 -6.43
C ASN A 119 -4.90 2.91 -6.47
N ARG A 120 -5.30 2.24 -7.56
CA ARG A 120 -5.07 0.80 -7.73
C ARG A 120 -3.58 0.45 -7.74
N ILE A 121 -2.76 1.17 -8.51
CA ILE A 121 -1.29 0.96 -8.53
C ILE A 121 -0.71 1.14 -7.12
N ARG A 122 -1.17 2.17 -6.40
CA ARG A 122 -0.70 2.43 -5.03
C ARG A 122 -1.13 1.32 -4.07
N ALA A 123 -2.34 0.81 -4.21
CA ALA A 123 -2.84 -0.31 -3.41
C ALA A 123 -2.04 -1.59 -3.68
N GLU A 124 -1.76 -1.93 -4.95
CA GLU A 124 -0.93 -3.08 -5.32
C GLU A 124 0.50 -2.98 -4.72
N GLU A 125 1.09 -1.78 -4.72
CA GLU A 125 2.39 -1.54 -4.09
C GLU A 125 2.35 -1.69 -2.56
N LEU A 126 1.33 -1.17 -1.90
CA LEU A 126 1.14 -1.33 -0.46
C LEU A 126 0.95 -2.81 -0.07
N THR A 127 0.21 -3.56 -0.88
CA THR A 127 0.03 -5.01 -0.70
C THR A 127 1.36 -5.75 -0.84
N ARG A 128 2.19 -5.40 -1.83
CA ARG A 128 3.54 -5.98 -2.00
C ARG A 128 4.42 -5.72 -0.77
N GLN A 129 4.44 -4.49 -0.27
CA GLN A 129 5.17 -4.15 0.96
C GLN A 129 4.61 -4.88 2.19
N ALA A 130 3.29 -5.04 2.28
CA ALA A 130 2.67 -5.83 3.34
C ALA A 130 3.08 -7.30 3.29
N GLU A 131 3.26 -7.86 2.09
CA GLU A 131 3.76 -9.22 1.91
C GLU A 131 5.20 -9.36 2.43
N GLU A 132 6.06 -8.38 2.17
CA GLU A 132 7.43 -8.34 2.71
C GLU A 132 7.42 -8.24 4.25
N PHE A 133 6.53 -7.41 4.82
CA PHE A 133 6.33 -7.34 6.26
C PHE A 133 5.82 -8.66 6.84
N PHE A 134 4.86 -9.31 6.18
CA PHE A 134 4.32 -10.60 6.58
C PHE A 134 5.40 -11.70 6.58
N ARG A 135 6.23 -11.78 5.54
CA ARG A 135 7.36 -12.73 5.45
C ARG A 135 8.39 -12.55 6.57
N THR A 136 8.52 -11.32 7.06
CA THR A 136 9.44 -10.95 8.16
C THR A 136 8.75 -10.90 9.53
N ARG A 137 7.53 -11.45 9.64
CA ARG A 137 6.70 -11.51 10.86
C ARG A 137 6.40 -10.13 11.48
N ARG A 138 6.44 -9.07 10.66
CA ARG A 138 6.11 -7.70 11.04
C ARG A 138 4.62 -7.45 10.81
N PHE A 139 3.77 -8.15 11.55
CA PHE A 139 2.32 -8.22 11.27
C PHE A 139 1.60 -6.87 11.45
N THR A 140 2.01 -6.04 12.41
CA THR A 140 1.43 -4.70 12.59
C THR A 140 1.65 -3.83 11.36
N GLN A 141 2.88 -3.82 10.83
CA GLN A 141 3.19 -3.07 9.60
C GLN A 141 2.47 -3.66 8.38
N ALA A 142 2.38 -5.00 8.29
CA ALA A 142 1.63 -5.66 7.23
C ALA A 142 0.15 -5.25 7.27
N MET A 143 -0.50 -5.28 8.44
CA MET A 143 -1.90 -4.91 8.61
C MET A 143 -2.14 -3.43 8.25
N ALA A 144 -1.28 -2.52 8.72
CA ALA A 144 -1.40 -1.09 8.43
C ALA A 144 -1.34 -0.80 6.93
N ASN A 145 -0.41 -1.45 6.21
CA ASN A 145 -0.31 -1.31 4.76
C ASN A 145 -1.54 -1.87 4.03
N LEU A 146 -2.09 -2.99 4.50
CA LEU A 146 -3.27 -3.63 3.90
C LEU A 146 -4.55 -2.81 4.13
N ASP A 147 -4.70 -2.23 5.31
CA ASP A 147 -5.79 -1.30 5.61
C ASP A 147 -5.76 -0.08 4.68
N GLN A 148 -4.57 0.48 4.45
CA GLN A 148 -4.40 1.57 3.50
C GLN A 148 -4.65 1.14 2.05
N ALA A 149 -4.19 -0.06 1.65
CA ALA A 149 -4.41 -0.60 0.31
C ALA A 149 -5.92 -0.75 0.01
N LEU A 150 -6.67 -1.35 0.93
CA LEU A 150 -8.10 -1.60 0.79
C LEU A 150 -8.95 -0.31 0.90
N LEU A 151 -8.43 0.74 1.53
CA LEU A 151 -9.07 2.06 1.47
C LEU A 151 -8.98 2.68 0.07
N LEU A 152 -7.89 2.44 -0.66
CA LEU A 152 -7.65 2.97 -2.00
C LEU A 152 -8.33 2.13 -3.09
N ALA A 153 -8.33 0.81 -2.94
CA ALA A 153 -8.93 -0.15 -3.86
C ALA A 153 -9.64 -1.28 -3.09
N PRO A 154 -10.90 -1.07 -2.65
CA PRO A 154 -11.66 -2.06 -1.88
C PRO A 154 -11.89 -3.38 -2.62
N GLU A 155 -11.84 -3.38 -3.95
CA GLU A 155 -12.02 -4.54 -4.82
C GLU A 155 -10.75 -5.37 -5.03
N LEU A 156 -9.63 -4.99 -4.43
CA LEU A 156 -8.35 -5.67 -4.63
C LEU A 156 -8.28 -6.98 -3.84
N GLU A 157 -8.69 -8.08 -4.48
CA GLU A 157 -8.75 -9.44 -3.90
C GLU A 157 -7.43 -9.87 -3.23
N SER A 158 -6.29 -9.65 -3.88
CA SER A 158 -4.97 -10.00 -3.34
C SER A 158 -4.66 -9.33 -1.98
N ALA A 159 -5.13 -8.10 -1.77
CA ALA A 159 -4.97 -7.41 -0.50
C ALA A 159 -5.87 -8.01 0.58
N GLN A 160 -7.10 -8.37 0.23
CA GLN A 160 -8.05 -9.00 1.15
C GLN A 160 -7.55 -10.38 1.59
N GLU A 161 -7.09 -11.22 0.65
CA GLU A 161 -6.52 -12.53 0.95
C GLU A 161 -5.30 -12.44 1.88
N LEU A 162 -4.38 -11.50 1.60
CA LEU A 162 -3.21 -11.31 2.45
C LEU A 162 -3.59 -10.80 3.85
N LYS A 163 -4.60 -9.94 3.95
CA LYS A 163 -5.12 -9.44 5.23
C LYS A 163 -5.69 -10.57 6.09
N ASP A 164 -6.41 -11.50 5.49
CA ASP A 164 -6.96 -12.64 6.20
C ASP A 164 -5.86 -13.62 6.64
N LYS A 165 -4.81 -13.82 5.82
CA LYS A 165 -3.61 -14.57 6.22
C LYS A 165 -2.88 -13.94 7.40
N VAL A 166 -2.71 -12.60 7.39
CA VAL A 166 -2.06 -11.88 8.49
C VAL A 166 -2.89 -11.99 9.77
N ARG A 167 -4.22 -11.86 9.69
CA ARG A 167 -5.11 -12.05 10.86
C ARG A 167 -5.01 -13.45 11.45
N ALA A 168 -4.98 -14.48 10.62
CA ALA A 168 -4.81 -15.85 11.07
C ALA A 168 -3.47 -16.06 11.78
N ALA A 169 -2.37 -15.51 11.24
CA ALA A 169 -1.05 -15.60 11.86
C ALA A 169 -0.95 -14.84 13.19
N VAL A 170 -1.58 -13.67 13.29
CA VAL A 170 -1.64 -12.93 14.57
C VAL A 170 -2.46 -13.69 15.61
N ALA A 171 -3.50 -14.41 15.19
CA ALA A 171 -4.33 -15.20 16.10
C ALA A 171 -3.62 -16.46 16.65
N THR A 172 -2.51 -16.89 16.07
CA THR A 172 -1.66 -17.99 16.58
C THR A 172 -0.44 -17.51 17.37
N GLU A 173 -0.16 -16.21 17.36
CA GLU A 173 0.96 -15.61 18.07
C GLU A 173 0.61 -15.37 19.54
N VAL A 174 1.41 -15.94 20.44
CA VAL A 174 1.23 -15.79 21.89
C VAL A 174 2.59 -15.44 22.49
N ASP A 175 2.68 -14.26 23.12
CA ASP A 175 3.91 -13.71 23.72
C ASP A 175 5.08 -13.56 22.72
N GLY A 176 4.78 -13.13 21.48
CA GLY A 176 5.78 -12.92 20.42
C GLY A 176 6.36 -14.21 19.82
N VAL A 177 5.79 -15.37 20.17
CA VAL A 177 6.18 -16.67 19.64
C VAL A 177 4.98 -17.32 18.96
N ASP A 178 5.23 -17.82 17.75
CA ASP A 178 4.25 -18.51 16.92
C ASP A 178 4.09 -19.95 17.43
N LEU A 179 2.90 -20.26 17.93
CA LEU A 179 2.54 -21.62 18.33
C LEU A 179 2.00 -22.35 17.10
N ASP A 180 2.58 -23.52 16.79
CA ASP A 180 2.13 -24.38 15.69
C ASP A 180 0.89 -25.17 16.13
N VAL A 181 -0.25 -24.48 16.13
CA VAL A 181 -1.55 -25.01 16.52
C VAL A 181 -2.10 -25.88 15.39
N ALA A 182 -2.59 -27.08 15.73
CA ALA A 182 -3.12 -28.05 14.77
C ALA A 182 -4.41 -27.59 14.05
N SER A 183 -5.14 -26.64 14.62
CA SER A 183 -6.37 -26.08 14.05
C SER A 183 -6.58 -24.62 14.45
N ASN A 184 -6.99 -23.79 13.50
CA ASN A 184 -7.38 -22.40 13.72
C ASN A 184 -8.89 -22.22 13.90
N GLU A 185 -9.64 -23.32 14.02
CA GLU A 185 -11.09 -23.26 14.24
C GLU A 185 -11.43 -22.67 15.61
N PRO A 186 -12.46 -21.81 15.72
CA PRO A 186 -12.93 -21.31 17.00
C PRO A 186 -13.36 -22.46 17.92
N ILE A 187 -13.00 -22.37 19.20
CA ILE A 187 -13.36 -23.32 20.23
C ILE A 187 -14.40 -22.72 21.17
N SER A 188 -15.40 -23.51 21.54
CA SER A 188 -16.32 -23.19 22.64
C SER A 188 -15.98 -24.07 23.85
N LEU A 189 -15.74 -23.43 24.99
CA LEU A 189 -15.29 -24.08 26.22
C LEU A 189 -16.24 -23.75 27.35
N LYS A 190 -16.64 -24.76 28.13
CA LYS A 190 -17.47 -24.56 29.33
C LYS A 190 -16.93 -25.40 30.48
N PHE A 191 -16.22 -24.73 31.37
CA PHE A 191 -15.67 -25.31 32.59
C PHE A 191 -16.36 -24.72 33.81
N LYS A 192 -16.77 -25.60 34.73
CA LYS A 192 -17.30 -25.22 36.05
C LYS A 192 -16.43 -25.86 37.12
N SER A 193 -15.64 -25.05 37.81
CA SER A 193 -14.71 -25.48 38.87
C SER A 193 -13.81 -26.65 38.44
N ALA A 194 -13.29 -26.60 37.21
CA ALA A 194 -12.43 -27.64 36.66
C ALA A 194 -10.99 -27.46 37.12
N LYS A 195 -10.28 -28.56 37.42
CA LYS A 195 -8.85 -28.51 37.77
C LYS A 195 -8.04 -27.93 36.62
N ILE A 196 -7.14 -27.00 36.92
CA ILE A 196 -6.36 -26.28 35.89
C ILE A 196 -5.60 -27.23 34.94
N LYS A 197 -4.98 -28.28 35.49
CA LYS A 197 -4.24 -29.28 34.70
C LYS A 197 -5.12 -30.04 33.71
N GLU A 198 -6.38 -30.32 34.06
CA GLU A 198 -7.33 -30.98 33.16
C GLU A 198 -7.80 -30.03 32.04
N VAL A 199 -8.03 -28.76 32.36
CA VAL A 199 -8.38 -27.72 31.37
C VAL A 199 -7.29 -27.61 30.30
N PHE A 200 -6.03 -27.51 30.71
CA PHE A 200 -4.90 -27.44 29.79
C PHE A 200 -4.64 -28.76 29.04
N LYS A 201 -4.97 -29.91 29.62
CA LYS A 201 -4.93 -31.20 28.90
C LYS A 201 -5.97 -31.25 27.77
N ILE A 202 -7.15 -30.68 27.99
CA ILE A 202 -8.18 -30.55 26.94
C ILE A 202 -7.71 -29.57 25.87
N LEU A 203 -7.19 -28.40 26.26
CA LEU A 203 -6.60 -27.44 25.33
C LEU A 203 -5.49 -28.08 24.50
N SER A 204 -4.62 -28.88 25.13
CA SER A 204 -3.54 -29.61 24.46
C SER A 204 -4.06 -30.54 23.37
N ARG A 205 -5.16 -31.26 23.63
CA ARG A 205 -5.78 -32.16 22.65
C ARG A 205 -6.43 -31.42 21.49
N LEU A 206 -7.01 -30.24 21.76
CA LEU A 206 -7.65 -29.41 20.74
C LEU A 206 -6.62 -28.69 19.86
N SER A 207 -5.54 -28.20 20.46
CA SER A 207 -4.55 -27.36 19.80
C SER A 207 -3.33 -28.11 19.29
N GLY A 208 -3.07 -29.33 19.77
CA GLY A 208 -1.82 -30.05 19.52
C GLY A 208 -0.60 -29.49 20.27
N ILE A 209 -0.78 -28.48 21.13
CA ILE A 209 0.27 -27.90 21.97
C ILE A 209 0.42 -28.69 23.27
N THR A 210 1.64 -29.04 23.63
CA THR A 210 1.98 -29.70 24.90
C THR A 210 2.22 -28.64 25.97
N PHE A 211 1.53 -28.75 27.11
CA PHE A 211 1.76 -27.89 28.26
C PHE A 211 2.56 -28.62 29.35
N ILE A 212 3.66 -28.01 29.75
CA ILE A 212 4.48 -28.42 30.91
C ILE A 212 4.15 -27.45 32.05
N PHE A 213 3.95 -27.96 33.26
CA PHE A 213 3.66 -27.13 34.43
C PHE A 213 4.88 -27.05 35.31
N ASP A 214 5.22 -25.85 35.75
CA ASP A 214 6.12 -25.65 36.89
C ASP A 214 5.52 -26.27 38.17
N GLU A 215 6.41 -26.66 39.09
CA GLU A 215 6.04 -27.34 40.33
C GLU A 215 5.14 -26.47 41.23
N ASP A 216 5.29 -25.15 41.16
CA ASP A 216 4.55 -24.18 41.96
C ASP A 216 3.23 -23.76 41.32
N VAL A 217 2.82 -24.38 40.21
CA VAL A 217 1.47 -24.21 39.68
C VAL A 217 0.48 -24.90 40.62
N GLU A 218 -0.19 -24.07 41.43
CA GLU A 218 -1.13 -24.49 42.46
C GLU A 218 -2.28 -25.38 41.90
N ARG A 219 -2.83 -26.23 42.78
CA ARG A 219 -3.95 -27.14 42.46
C ARG A 219 -5.29 -26.39 42.46
N GLU A 220 -5.36 -25.26 41.78
CA GLU A 220 -6.56 -24.45 41.69
C GLU A 220 -7.56 -24.97 40.64
N THR A 221 -8.80 -24.53 40.79
CA THR A 221 -9.87 -24.76 39.82
C THR A 221 -10.25 -23.48 39.09
N VAL A 222 -10.63 -23.59 37.81
CA VAL A 222 -11.08 -22.47 36.98
C VAL A 222 -12.50 -22.74 36.47
N SER A 223 -13.30 -21.68 36.43
CA SER A 223 -14.61 -21.66 35.78
C SER A 223 -14.54 -20.66 34.63
N VAL A 224 -14.76 -21.11 33.41
CA VAL A 224 -14.72 -20.25 32.23
C VAL A 224 -15.74 -20.74 31.22
N GLU A 225 -16.44 -19.80 30.60
CA GLU A 225 -17.38 -20.04 29.52
C GLU A 225 -16.96 -19.15 28.35
N LEU A 226 -16.58 -19.78 27.25
CA LEU A 226 -16.16 -19.15 26.01
C LEU A 226 -17.00 -19.71 24.88
N ASP A 227 -17.48 -18.83 24.02
CA ASP A 227 -18.21 -19.20 22.82
C ASP A 227 -17.51 -18.61 21.60
N HIS A 228 -17.17 -19.46 20.62
CA HIS A 228 -16.47 -19.07 19.39
C HIS A 228 -15.17 -18.27 19.62
N ALA A 229 -14.33 -18.69 20.57
CA ALA A 229 -13.04 -18.04 20.85
C ALA A 229 -11.89 -18.72 20.11
N SER A 230 -10.86 -17.97 19.70
CA SER A 230 -9.61 -18.56 19.21
C SER A 230 -8.83 -19.25 20.34
N PHE A 231 -7.95 -20.19 19.99
CA PHE A 231 -7.08 -20.85 20.96
C PHE A 231 -6.23 -19.85 21.77
N ALA A 232 -5.61 -18.87 21.10
CA ALA A 232 -4.80 -17.85 21.76
C ALA A 232 -5.62 -17.04 22.78
N GLN A 233 -6.84 -16.61 22.41
CA GLN A 233 -7.74 -15.90 23.33
C GLN A 233 -8.13 -16.75 24.54
N ALA A 234 -8.47 -18.03 24.32
CA ALA A 234 -8.80 -18.94 25.40
C ALA A 234 -7.62 -19.16 26.35
N LEU A 235 -6.43 -19.37 25.80
CA LEU A 235 -5.17 -19.53 26.53
C LEU A 235 -4.86 -18.28 27.36
N GLU A 236 -4.86 -17.10 26.74
CA GLU A 236 -4.58 -15.82 27.40
C GLU A 236 -5.56 -15.55 28.55
N LEU A 237 -6.86 -15.78 28.33
CA LEU A 237 -7.88 -15.58 29.36
C LEU A 237 -7.63 -16.48 30.59
N ILE A 238 -7.41 -17.77 30.36
CA ILE A 238 -7.21 -18.74 31.45
C ILE A 238 -5.95 -18.39 32.25
N LEU A 239 -4.87 -18.02 31.57
CA LEU A 239 -3.62 -17.60 32.23
C LEU A 239 -3.81 -16.35 33.07
N LYS A 240 -4.49 -15.33 32.53
CA LYS A 240 -4.79 -14.09 33.24
C LYS A 240 -5.66 -14.33 34.47
N MET A 241 -6.69 -15.18 34.36
CA MET A 241 -7.56 -15.53 35.48
C MET A 241 -6.81 -16.25 36.61
N LYS A 242 -5.80 -17.04 36.26
CA LYS A 242 -5.00 -17.84 37.20
C LYS A 242 -3.64 -17.26 37.54
N LYS A 243 -3.37 -16.01 37.13
CA LYS A 243 -2.08 -15.34 37.34
C LYS A 243 -0.93 -16.26 36.97
N LEU A 244 -1.05 -16.91 35.82
CA LEU A 244 -0.02 -17.74 35.23
C LEU A 244 0.61 -16.97 34.06
N ASN A 245 1.90 -17.14 33.88
CA ASN A 245 2.61 -16.78 32.68
C ASN A 245 3.00 -18.05 31.91
N MET A 246 3.45 -17.85 30.68
CA MET A 246 3.95 -18.93 29.85
C MET A 246 5.36 -18.64 29.34
N ARG A 247 6.09 -19.69 29.00
CA ARG A 247 7.34 -19.63 28.25
C ARG A 247 7.26 -20.65 27.14
N VAL A 248 7.38 -20.20 25.89
CA VAL A 248 7.40 -21.13 24.76
C VAL A 248 8.76 -21.81 24.68
N LEU A 249 8.79 -23.14 24.88
CA LEU A 249 10.02 -23.95 24.78
C LEU A 249 10.32 -24.29 23.31
N ASN A 250 9.28 -24.60 22.54
CA ASN A 250 9.33 -24.80 21.09
C ASN A 250 7.91 -24.61 20.49
N PRO A 251 7.73 -24.60 19.16
CA PRO A 251 6.42 -24.32 18.54
C PRO A 251 5.26 -25.22 19.01
N LYS A 252 5.54 -26.40 19.59
CA LYS A 252 4.52 -27.33 20.11
C LYS A 252 4.57 -27.53 21.63
N THR A 253 5.43 -26.82 22.35
CA THR A 253 5.62 -27.05 23.79
C THR A 253 5.74 -25.73 24.54
N VAL A 254 4.89 -25.56 25.54
CA VAL A 254 4.80 -24.36 26.37
C VAL A 254 4.94 -24.74 27.83
N ILE A 255 5.78 -24.03 28.57
CA ILE A 255 5.89 -24.13 30.02
C ILE A 255 4.98 -23.09 30.65
N LEU A 256 4.18 -23.50 31.63
CA LEU A 256 3.28 -22.65 32.41
C LEU A 256 3.83 -22.50 33.83
N TYR A 257 3.90 -21.27 34.32
CA TYR A 257 4.45 -20.96 35.63
C TYR A 257 3.67 -19.82 36.31
N PRO A 258 3.69 -19.72 37.66
CA PRO A 258 3.06 -18.60 38.36
C PRO A 258 3.65 -17.25 37.93
N ALA A 259 2.81 -16.24 37.70
CA ALA A 259 3.22 -14.87 37.35
C ALA A 259 3.79 -14.15 38.59
N THR A 260 4.95 -14.62 39.06
CA THR A 260 5.73 -14.05 40.15
C THR A 260 7.10 -13.63 39.64
N ARG A 261 7.68 -12.58 40.24
CA ARG A 261 9.00 -12.05 39.82
C ARG A 261 10.11 -13.10 39.86
N ASP A 262 10.04 -14.04 40.80
CA ASP A 262 11.06 -15.07 40.94
C ASP A 262 10.97 -16.08 39.80
N LYS A 263 9.75 -16.47 39.41
CA LYS A 263 9.51 -17.38 38.29
C LYS A 263 9.75 -16.72 36.93
N GLU A 264 9.38 -15.45 36.77
CA GLU A 264 9.73 -14.67 35.58
C GLU A 264 11.24 -14.69 35.35
N LYS A 265 12.05 -14.38 36.38
CA LYS A 265 13.52 -14.47 36.27
C LYS A 265 14.05 -15.88 36.02
N GLN A 266 13.36 -16.90 36.50
CA GLN A 266 13.76 -18.30 36.31
C GLN A 266 13.52 -18.76 34.87
N TYR A 267 12.47 -18.27 34.22
CA TYR A 267 12.05 -18.69 32.89
C TYR A 267 12.40 -17.69 31.76
N GLU A 268 12.81 -16.46 32.09
CA GLU A 268 13.45 -15.54 31.17
C GLU A 268 14.84 -16.05 30.76
N ASP A 269 15.14 -16.02 29.47
CA ASP A 269 16.49 -16.35 28.98
C ASP A 269 17.48 -15.28 29.46
N GLN A 270 18.57 -15.69 30.11
CA GLN A 270 19.73 -14.83 30.29
C GLN A 270 20.48 -14.74 28.95
N LEU A 271 20.28 -13.66 28.20
CA LEU A 271 21.09 -13.37 27.02
C LEU A 271 22.48 -12.90 27.44
N ILE A 272 23.51 -13.69 27.14
CA ILE A 272 24.90 -13.26 27.28
C ILE A 272 25.26 -12.41 26.06
N GLN A 273 25.16 -11.09 26.20
CA GLN A 273 25.60 -10.15 25.16
C GLN A 273 27.02 -9.65 25.47
N THR A 274 27.96 -9.98 24.58
CA THR A 274 29.36 -9.53 24.69
C THR A 274 29.53 -8.17 24.01
N PHE A 275 29.85 -7.14 24.78
CA PHE A 275 30.14 -5.80 24.26
C PHE A 275 31.65 -5.62 24.12
N TYR A 276 32.12 -5.50 22.88
CA TYR A 276 33.53 -5.18 22.61
C TYR A 276 33.77 -3.68 22.84
N LEU A 277 34.74 -3.37 23.69
CA LEU A 277 35.05 -1.99 24.09
C LEU A 277 36.29 -1.51 23.37
N SER A 278 36.13 -0.53 22.47
CA SER A 278 37.25 0.02 21.68
C SER A 278 37.89 1.24 22.34
N ASN A 279 37.10 2.05 23.04
CA ASN A 279 37.52 3.39 23.51
C ASN A 279 37.24 3.65 25.00
N ILE A 280 36.80 2.63 25.76
CA ILE A 280 36.48 2.76 27.18
C ILE A 280 37.02 1.57 27.96
N GLN A 281 37.60 1.83 29.12
CA GLN A 281 38.05 0.77 30.02
C GLN A 281 36.84 0.03 30.61
N ALA A 282 36.90 -1.30 30.64
CA ALA A 282 35.81 -2.16 31.13
C ALA A 282 35.24 -1.72 32.49
N LYS A 283 36.10 -1.33 33.43
CA LYS A 283 35.68 -0.87 34.76
C LYS A 283 34.80 0.39 34.74
N LYS A 284 35.06 1.33 33.83
CA LYS A 284 34.22 2.52 33.65
C LYS A 284 32.89 2.17 32.97
N ALA A 285 32.92 1.30 31.96
CA ALA A 285 31.71 0.83 31.28
C ALA A 285 30.74 0.12 32.25
N VAL A 286 31.26 -0.75 33.13
CA VAL A 286 30.46 -1.43 34.16
C VAL A 286 29.75 -0.44 35.10
N ASN A 287 30.45 0.61 35.55
CA ASN A 287 29.84 1.61 36.43
C ASN A 287 28.75 2.41 35.71
N MET A 288 28.98 2.77 34.44
CA MET A 288 27.99 3.49 33.63
C MET A 288 26.74 2.64 33.37
N LEU A 289 26.91 1.37 33.00
CA LEU A 289 25.80 0.42 32.84
C LEU A 289 25.02 0.24 34.14
N ARG A 290 25.71 0.14 35.29
CA ARG A 290 25.06 0.03 36.60
C ARG A 290 24.21 1.26 36.92
N THR A 291 24.66 2.46 36.56
CA THR A 291 23.90 3.70 36.75
C THR A 291 22.70 3.80 35.80
N MET A 292 22.87 3.41 34.53
CA MET A 292 21.79 3.47 33.53
C MET A 292 20.70 2.42 33.78
N LEU A 293 21.10 1.19 34.08
CA LEU A 293 20.18 0.05 34.26
C LEU A 293 19.65 -0.06 35.70
N GLN A 294 20.05 0.84 36.59
CA GLN A 294 19.68 0.82 38.01
C GLN A 294 19.91 -0.54 38.69
N LEU A 295 20.93 -1.28 38.23
CA LEU A 295 21.25 -2.60 38.76
C LEU A 295 21.71 -2.45 40.22
N ARG A 296 20.83 -2.77 41.16
CA ARG A 296 21.18 -2.80 42.59
C ARG A 296 22.15 -3.94 42.86
N LYS A 297 23.02 -3.72 43.84
CA LYS A 297 24.02 -4.69 44.31
C LYS A 297 23.39 -6.01 44.71
#